data_AF-A0A5M4EMD7-F1
#
_entry.id   AF-A0A5M4EMD7-F1
#
_cell.length_a   1.000
_cell.length_b   1.000
_cell.length_c   1.000
_cell.angle_alpha   90.00
_cell.angle_beta   90.00
_cell.angle_gamma   90.00
#
_symmetry.space_group_name_H-M   'P 1'
#
loop_
_entity.id
_entity.type
_entity.pdbx_description
1 polymer ?
#
loop_
_entity_poly.entity_id
_entity_poly.type
_entity_poly.pdbx_seq_one_letter_code
_entity_poly.pdbx_strand_id
1 'polypeptide(L)'
;MSSKNKKKFQKPSSLTRLTENNENNQVSLLSRIFGSKKELDNARDNFYKKYVFETNINPLRFITFLSLLSFILCISMFFIERNNEQKYETWIYDGIVNIPPSDTLDFDSILDFSEKENFSSCNSKNPKKLLEGICDEPLSYVDQMNSTQSNSQLIFVIQFLLLFLLFFPLGTFFHRAIRNIKTLRYVSNISAEKSIVWIYFSIFLYFIFIFVSRWISSNDMVVFGLIFLPTLFLSFRIYKVFKEIYLGSFLKDFKKGTTWSIFPNKFKIWFVILFFSCLYNPSTITRLWGYKSENLSEFLEATRLMYISSITLGILCILTILMVVEVYKLQEIKNIKEGSIEIDPLED
;
A
#
# COMPACT_ATOMS: atom_id res chain seq x y z
N MET A 1 -23.72 -30.92 34.10
CA MET A 1 -23.65 -30.28 32.77
C MET A 1 -22.54 -29.25 32.78
N SER A 2 -21.47 -29.50 32.03
CA SER A 2 -20.15 -28.85 32.15
C SER A 2 -20.09 -27.49 31.46
N SER A 3 -19.72 -26.45 32.21
CA SER A 3 -19.38 -25.12 31.71
C SER A 3 -17.99 -25.14 31.08
N LYS A 4 -17.91 -24.94 29.76
CA LYS A 4 -16.63 -24.78 29.05
C LYS A 4 -15.93 -23.50 29.52
N ASN A 5 -14.84 -23.70 30.25
CA ASN A 5 -13.85 -22.70 30.62
C ASN A 5 -13.39 -21.89 29.39
N LYS A 6 -13.75 -20.59 29.33
CA LYS A 6 -13.02 -19.62 28.53
C LYS A 6 -11.60 -19.54 29.10
N LYS A 7 -10.60 -19.98 28.34
CA LYS A 7 -9.19 -19.80 28.70
C LYS A 7 -8.89 -18.29 28.76
N LYS A 8 -8.86 -17.74 29.97
CA LYS A 8 -8.26 -16.44 30.27
C LYS A 8 -6.78 -16.46 29.85
N PHE A 9 -6.25 -15.34 29.36
CA PHE A 9 -4.82 -15.16 29.16
C PHE A 9 -4.13 -15.25 30.53
N GLN A 10 -3.71 -16.44 30.94
CA GLN A 10 -2.85 -16.61 32.10
C GLN A 10 -1.41 -16.32 31.70
N LYS A 11 -0.67 -15.60 32.56
CA LYS A 11 0.79 -15.47 32.44
C LYS A 11 1.40 -16.88 32.31
N PRO A 12 2.32 -17.12 31.34
CA PRO A 12 2.95 -18.43 31.19
C PRO A 12 3.70 -18.84 32.47
N SER A 13 3.53 -20.09 32.91
CA SER A 13 4.17 -20.66 34.11
C SER A 13 5.70 -20.82 34.02
N SER A 14 6.30 -20.53 32.86
CA SER A 14 7.76 -20.45 32.70
C SER A 14 8.38 -19.22 33.41
N LEU A 15 7.55 -18.32 33.93
CA LEU A 15 7.96 -17.05 34.53
C LEU A 15 8.60 -17.19 35.92
N THR A 16 8.25 -18.20 36.71
CA THR A 16 8.77 -18.35 38.09
C THR A 16 10.19 -18.90 38.16
N ARG A 17 10.71 -19.47 37.07
CA ARG A 17 12.03 -20.14 37.04
C ARG A 17 13.18 -19.30 36.49
N LEU A 18 12.92 -18.11 35.95
CA LEU A 18 13.95 -17.31 35.26
C LEU A 18 14.43 -16.08 36.04
N THR A 19 13.98 -15.92 37.29
CA THR A 19 14.42 -14.86 38.22
C THR A 19 15.69 -15.20 39.00
N GLU A 20 16.28 -16.38 38.82
CA GLU A 20 17.56 -16.73 39.43
C GLU A 20 18.70 -16.78 38.41
N ASN A 21 19.66 -15.86 38.64
CA ASN A 21 21.07 -15.89 38.28
C ASN A 21 21.48 -15.84 36.78
N ASN A 22 22.04 -14.70 36.38
CA ASN A 22 23.51 -14.59 36.21
C ASN A 22 23.92 -13.16 35.82
N GLU A 23 24.70 -12.53 36.69
CA GLU A 23 25.49 -11.33 36.41
C GLU A 23 26.70 -11.74 35.55
N ASN A 24 26.64 -11.50 34.25
CA ASN A 24 27.84 -11.39 33.41
C ASN A 24 27.51 -10.55 32.17
N ASN A 25 27.85 -9.27 32.26
CA ASN A 25 27.61 -8.27 31.23
C ASN A 25 28.62 -8.40 30.08
N GLN A 26 28.33 -9.27 29.13
CA GLN A 26 28.75 -9.07 27.74
C GLN A 26 27.49 -8.82 26.90
N VAL A 27 27.24 -7.53 26.62
CA VAL A 27 26.08 -7.07 25.85
C VAL A 27 26.29 -7.47 24.39
N SER A 28 25.63 -8.54 23.96
CA SER A 28 25.69 -9.00 22.57
C SER A 28 25.07 -7.95 21.63
N LEU A 29 25.55 -7.86 20.39
CA LEU A 29 25.01 -6.98 19.34
C LEU A 29 23.49 -7.15 19.16
N LEU A 30 22.98 -8.37 19.36
CA LEU A 30 21.55 -8.68 19.39
C LEU A 30 20.79 -7.92 20.49
N SER A 31 21.35 -7.80 21.69
CA SER A 31 20.73 -7.04 22.79
C SER A 31 20.78 -5.52 22.59
N ARG A 32 21.66 -5.02 21.70
CA ARG A 32 21.65 -3.60 21.26
C ARG A 32 20.61 -3.33 20.18
N ILE A 33 20.33 -4.29 19.31
CA ILE A 33 19.40 -4.14 18.18
C ILE A 33 17.95 -4.41 18.58
N PHE A 34 17.72 -5.38 19.47
CA PHE A 34 16.37 -5.80 19.89
C PHE A 34 16.00 -5.35 21.32
N GLY A 35 16.88 -4.55 21.95
CA GLY A 35 16.73 -4.11 23.33
C GLY A 35 17.18 -5.15 24.36
N SER A 36 17.47 -4.67 25.57
CA SER A 36 17.80 -5.55 26.70
C SER A 36 16.58 -6.40 27.10
N LYS A 37 16.80 -7.58 27.70
CA LYS A 37 15.71 -8.43 28.25
C LYS A 37 14.77 -7.62 29.15
N LYS A 38 15.31 -6.65 29.89
CA LYS A 38 14.58 -5.71 30.74
C LYS A 38 13.68 -4.75 29.95
N GLU A 39 14.09 -4.28 28.77
CA GLU A 39 13.25 -3.47 27.88
C GLU A 39 12.16 -4.31 27.23
N LEU A 40 12.44 -5.56 26.89
CA LEU A 40 11.45 -6.50 26.37
C LEU A 40 10.40 -6.84 27.45
N ASP A 41 10.84 -7.06 28.69
CA ASP A 41 9.97 -7.29 29.84
C ASP A 41 9.17 -6.02 30.20
N ASN A 42 9.76 -4.83 30.15
CA ASN A 42 9.05 -3.55 30.31
C ASN A 42 8.03 -3.30 29.19
N ALA A 43 8.37 -3.62 27.94
CA ALA A 43 7.45 -3.53 26.81
C ALA A 43 6.28 -4.51 26.98
N ARG A 44 6.56 -5.70 27.53
CA ARG A 44 5.54 -6.70 27.86
C ARG A 44 4.66 -6.25 29.03
N ASP A 45 5.21 -5.65 30.07
CA ASP A 45 4.42 -5.13 31.19
C ASP A 45 3.59 -3.90 30.78
N ASN A 46 4.13 -3.04 29.91
CA ASN A 46 3.37 -1.95 29.28
C ASN A 46 2.22 -2.45 28.41
N PHE A 47 2.33 -3.66 27.84
CA PHE A 47 1.28 -4.25 27.01
C PHE A 47 0.00 -4.58 27.79
N TYR A 48 0.15 -4.92 29.07
CA TYR A 48 -0.95 -5.23 29.99
C TYR A 48 -1.35 -4.05 30.88
N LYS A 49 -0.80 -2.85 30.63
CA LYS A 49 -1.24 -1.67 31.36
C LYS A 49 -2.67 -1.30 30.97
N LYS A 50 -3.40 -0.85 31.98
CA LYS A 50 -4.69 -0.22 31.79
C LYS A 50 -4.55 0.96 30.83
N TYR A 51 -5.56 1.14 29.99
CA TYR A 51 -5.57 2.23 29.01
C TYR A 51 -6.90 2.98 29.05
N VAL A 52 -6.83 4.26 28.68
CA VAL A 52 -7.95 5.19 28.63
C VAL A 52 -8.10 5.69 27.19
N PHE A 53 -9.19 6.38 26.89
CA PHE A 53 -9.40 7.00 25.60
C PHE A 53 -8.22 7.90 25.19
N GLU A 54 -7.71 7.70 23.98
CA GLU A 54 -6.63 8.49 23.40
C GLU A 54 -7.10 9.24 22.15
N THR A 55 -6.84 10.54 22.08
CA THR A 55 -7.18 11.31 20.88
C THR A 55 -6.32 10.91 19.67
N ASN A 56 -6.97 10.85 18.50
CA ASN A 56 -6.34 10.49 17.24
C ASN A 56 -5.87 11.69 16.41
N ILE A 57 -5.86 12.91 16.97
CA ILE A 57 -5.55 14.14 16.25
C ILE A 57 -4.14 14.16 15.62
N ASN A 58 -3.13 13.63 16.32
CA ASN A 58 -1.75 13.62 15.81
C ASN A 58 -1.58 12.64 14.64
N PRO A 59 -1.96 11.35 14.76
CA PRO A 59 -1.99 10.44 13.60
C PRO A 59 -2.80 11.01 12.44
N LEU A 60 -3.96 11.62 12.70
CA LEU A 60 -4.80 12.25 11.67
C LEU A 60 -4.05 13.37 10.92
N ARG A 61 -3.30 14.24 11.60
CA ARG A 61 -2.50 15.30 10.97
C ARG A 61 -1.44 14.71 10.03
N PHE A 62 -0.71 13.69 10.49
CA PHE A 62 0.28 13.00 9.65
C PHE A 62 -0.35 12.30 8.45
N ILE A 63 -1.45 11.57 8.64
CA ILE A 63 -2.20 10.95 7.54
C ILE A 63 -2.61 12.01 6.53
N THR A 64 -3.20 13.11 7.00
CA THR A 64 -3.65 14.20 6.13
C THR A 64 -2.50 14.79 5.32
N PHE A 65 -1.39 15.13 5.97
CA PHE A 65 -0.22 15.67 5.31
C PHE A 65 0.35 14.72 4.25
N LEU A 66 0.59 13.44 4.61
CA LEU A 66 1.16 12.47 3.69
C LEU A 66 0.20 12.10 2.54
N SER A 67 -1.11 12.01 2.81
CA SER A 67 -2.12 11.77 1.77
C SER A 67 -2.26 12.96 0.81
N LEU A 68 -2.10 14.20 1.28
CA LEU A 68 -2.07 15.37 0.39
C LEU A 68 -0.80 15.40 -0.48
N LEU A 69 0.36 15.08 0.10
CA LEU A 69 1.60 14.94 -0.68
C LEU A 69 1.46 13.84 -1.74
N SER A 70 0.86 12.70 -1.37
CA SER A 70 0.56 11.58 -2.26
C SER A 70 -0.40 12.00 -3.38
N PHE A 71 -1.42 12.80 -3.06
CA PHE A 71 -2.34 13.35 -4.05
C PHE A 71 -1.62 14.24 -5.07
N ILE A 72 -0.71 15.10 -4.63
CA ILE A 72 0.10 15.94 -5.52
C ILE A 72 0.96 15.06 -6.46
N LEU A 73 1.61 14.02 -5.93
CA LEU A 73 2.40 13.08 -6.73
C LEU A 73 1.53 12.32 -7.74
N CYS A 74 0.31 11.91 -7.37
CA CYS A 74 -0.64 11.30 -8.31
C CYS A 74 -0.99 12.25 -9.47
N ILE A 75 -1.16 13.55 -9.21
CA ILE A 75 -1.38 14.56 -10.25
C ILE A 75 -0.13 14.69 -11.14
N SER A 76 1.07 14.75 -10.54
CA SER A 76 2.32 14.81 -11.30
C SER A 76 2.50 13.59 -12.21
N MET A 77 2.24 12.37 -11.71
CA MET A 77 2.24 11.14 -12.51
C MET A 77 1.26 11.23 -13.67
N PHE A 78 0.04 11.73 -13.43
CA PHE A 78 -0.95 11.88 -14.49
C PHE A 78 -0.43 12.75 -15.63
N PHE A 79 0.19 13.91 -15.33
CA PHE A 79 0.72 14.79 -16.37
C PHE A 79 1.92 14.18 -17.11
N ILE A 80 2.81 13.48 -16.41
CA ILE A 80 3.95 12.82 -17.04
C ILE A 80 3.51 11.72 -17.99
N GLU A 81 2.60 10.86 -17.55
CA GLU A 81 2.10 9.79 -18.42
C GLU A 81 1.25 10.32 -19.58
N ARG A 82 0.51 11.42 -19.39
CA ARG A 82 -0.20 12.10 -20.48
C ARG A 82 0.76 12.69 -21.52
N ASN A 83 1.91 13.22 -21.08
CA ASN A 83 2.95 13.69 -21.98
C ASN A 83 3.66 12.53 -22.71
N ASN A 84 3.87 11.41 -22.02
CA ASN A 84 4.41 10.18 -22.61
C ASN A 84 3.47 9.65 -23.71
N GLU A 85 2.17 9.60 -23.44
CA GLU A 85 1.15 9.22 -24.42
C GLU A 85 1.23 10.04 -25.71
N GLN A 86 1.32 11.37 -25.61
CA GLN A 86 1.43 12.25 -26.78
C GLN A 86 2.69 11.97 -27.62
N LYS A 87 3.82 11.67 -26.95
CA LYS A 87 5.05 11.28 -27.64
C LYS A 87 4.87 9.95 -28.39
N TYR A 88 4.31 8.95 -27.72
CA TYR A 88 4.08 7.64 -28.34
C TYR A 88 3.06 7.70 -29.49
N GLU A 89 2.02 8.53 -29.38
CA GLU A 89 1.10 8.80 -30.51
C GLU A 89 1.81 9.43 -31.70
N THR A 90 2.75 10.36 -31.44
CA THR A 90 3.55 10.99 -32.50
C THR A 90 4.44 9.96 -33.19
N TRP A 91 5.12 9.09 -32.45
CA TRP A 91 5.95 8.04 -33.02
C TRP A 91 5.15 7.05 -33.86
N ILE A 92 3.95 6.67 -33.41
CA ILE A 92 3.04 5.82 -34.20
C ILE A 92 2.65 6.53 -35.50
N TYR A 93 2.38 7.84 -35.44
CA TYR A 93 2.09 8.65 -36.63
C TYR A 93 3.29 8.72 -37.59
N ASP A 94 4.50 8.79 -37.05
CA ASP A 94 5.76 8.79 -37.80
C ASP A 94 6.11 7.39 -38.37
N GLY A 95 5.31 6.36 -38.05
CA GLY A 95 5.43 5.02 -38.60
C GLY A 95 6.19 4.02 -37.72
N ILE A 96 6.56 4.41 -36.49
CA ILE A 96 7.26 3.52 -35.55
C ILE A 96 6.29 2.48 -34.99
N VAL A 97 6.66 1.20 -35.09
CA VAL A 97 5.79 0.07 -34.69
C VAL A 97 6.26 -0.58 -33.40
N ASN A 98 7.56 -0.80 -33.25
CA ASN A 98 8.17 -1.49 -32.12
C ASN A 98 8.50 -0.52 -30.99
N ILE A 99 8.60 -1.06 -29.78
CA ILE A 99 8.95 -0.29 -28.59
C ILE A 99 10.48 -0.07 -28.60
N PRO A 100 10.96 1.20 -28.59
CA PRO A 100 12.39 1.47 -28.45
C PRO A 100 12.94 0.88 -27.15
N PRO A 101 14.18 0.34 -27.15
CA PRO A 101 14.83 -0.04 -25.91
C PRO A 101 15.00 1.19 -25.00
N SER A 102 15.07 0.97 -23.70
CA SER A 102 15.22 2.04 -22.70
C SER A 102 16.67 2.24 -22.24
N ASP A 103 17.59 1.34 -22.61
CA ASP A 103 19.01 1.46 -22.29
C ASP A 103 19.81 1.88 -23.52
N THR A 104 20.37 3.09 -23.46
CA THR A 104 21.21 3.68 -24.51
C THR A 104 22.57 2.98 -24.61
N LEU A 105 22.99 2.24 -23.57
CA LEU A 105 24.26 1.53 -23.53
C LEU A 105 24.16 0.12 -24.13
N ASP A 106 22.95 -0.44 -24.24
CA ASP A 106 22.74 -1.74 -24.86
C ASP A 106 22.62 -1.61 -26.39
N PHE A 107 23.79 -1.50 -27.01
CA PHE A 107 23.88 -1.27 -28.45
C PHE A 107 23.38 -2.45 -29.30
N ASP A 108 23.32 -3.67 -28.74
CA ASP A 108 22.72 -4.82 -29.42
C ASP A 108 21.20 -4.65 -29.59
N SER A 109 20.52 -4.20 -28.53
CA SER A 109 19.10 -3.88 -28.58
C SER A 109 18.78 -2.72 -29.52
N ILE A 110 19.69 -1.74 -29.64
CA ILE A 110 19.53 -0.62 -30.58
C ILE A 110 19.60 -1.10 -32.03
N LEU A 111 20.54 -2.00 -32.35
CA LEU A 111 20.64 -2.59 -33.69
C LEU A 111 19.42 -3.46 -34.05
N ASP A 112 18.92 -4.25 -33.11
CA ASP A 112 17.72 -5.07 -33.30
C ASP A 112 16.46 -4.19 -33.53
N PHE A 113 16.30 -3.12 -32.75
CA PHE A 113 15.25 -2.12 -32.98
C PHE A 113 15.39 -1.47 -34.36
N SER A 114 16.61 -1.07 -34.72
CA SER A 114 16.92 -0.46 -36.00
C SER A 114 16.55 -1.35 -37.20
N GLU A 115 16.86 -2.64 -37.12
CA GLU A 115 16.54 -3.62 -38.14
C GLU A 115 15.02 -3.80 -38.27
N LYS A 116 14.30 -3.90 -37.15
CA LYS A 116 12.84 -4.05 -37.12
C LYS A 116 12.08 -2.85 -37.67
N GLU A 117 12.59 -1.63 -37.44
CA GLU A 117 12.02 -0.39 -37.96
C GLU A 117 12.53 -0.02 -39.37
N ASN A 118 13.41 -0.83 -39.97
CA ASN A 118 14.03 -0.61 -41.28
C ASN A 118 14.94 0.65 -41.38
N PHE A 119 15.58 1.04 -40.28
CA PHE A 119 16.62 2.08 -40.29
C PHE A 119 17.92 1.51 -40.90
N SER A 120 18.01 1.54 -42.23
CA SER A 120 19.08 0.89 -43.01
C SER A 120 20.51 1.42 -42.76
N SER A 121 20.67 2.62 -42.20
CA SER A 121 21.96 3.24 -41.92
C SER A 121 22.67 2.65 -40.70
N CYS A 122 21.91 2.18 -39.70
CA CYS A 122 22.46 1.76 -38.43
C CYS A 122 22.69 0.24 -38.41
N ASN A 123 23.88 -0.18 -38.88
CA ASN A 123 24.21 -1.60 -39.09
C ASN A 123 25.60 -2.01 -38.55
N SER A 124 26.25 -1.15 -37.75
CA SER A 124 27.63 -1.38 -37.34
C SER A 124 27.91 -0.89 -35.93
N LYS A 125 28.66 -1.70 -35.17
CA LYS A 125 29.22 -1.33 -33.86
C LYS A 125 30.54 -0.57 -33.95
N ASN A 126 30.98 -0.17 -35.15
CA ASN A 126 32.29 0.46 -35.32
C ASN A 126 32.27 1.89 -34.76
N PRO A 127 33.10 2.23 -33.75
CA PRO A 127 33.09 3.54 -33.11
C PRO A 127 33.24 4.71 -34.08
N LYS A 128 34.05 4.56 -35.14
CA LYS A 128 34.24 5.63 -36.13
C LYS A 128 32.96 5.93 -36.90
N LYS A 129 32.22 4.89 -37.29
CA LYS A 129 30.95 5.06 -38.00
C LYS A 129 29.86 5.60 -37.07
N LEU A 130 29.87 5.19 -35.80
CA LEU A 130 28.96 5.76 -34.79
C LEU A 130 29.19 7.26 -34.60
N LEU A 131 30.45 7.70 -34.59
CA LEU A 131 30.79 9.14 -34.59
C LEU A 131 30.37 9.87 -35.88
N GLU A 132 30.18 9.16 -36.99
CA GLU A 132 29.64 9.72 -38.25
C GLU A 132 28.10 9.84 -38.24
N GLY A 133 27.44 9.42 -37.16
CA GLY A 133 26.00 9.62 -36.95
C GLY A 133 25.10 8.56 -37.61
N ILE A 134 25.64 7.40 -37.99
CA ILE A 134 24.88 6.37 -38.73
C ILE A 134 23.66 5.81 -37.98
N CYS A 135 23.62 5.99 -36.66
CA CYS A 135 22.58 5.52 -35.74
C CYS A 135 21.85 6.66 -35.00
N ASP A 136 22.04 7.91 -35.40
CA ASP A 136 21.49 9.06 -34.67
C ASP A 136 19.95 9.03 -34.59
N GLU A 137 19.30 8.61 -35.67
CA GLU A 137 17.85 8.50 -35.75
C GLU A 137 17.28 7.47 -34.76
N PRO A 138 17.65 6.17 -34.78
CA PRO A 138 17.20 5.21 -33.78
C PRO A 138 17.64 5.58 -32.35
N LEU A 139 18.85 6.13 -32.17
CA LEU A 139 19.33 6.60 -30.86
C LEU A 139 18.43 7.72 -30.29
N SER A 140 17.92 8.62 -31.14
CA SER A 140 17.04 9.69 -30.67
C SER A 140 15.74 9.17 -30.05
N TYR A 141 15.19 8.06 -30.57
CA TYR A 141 13.99 7.41 -30.00
C TYR A 141 14.33 6.70 -28.68
N VAL A 142 15.49 6.06 -28.59
CA VAL A 142 15.98 5.37 -27.40
C VAL A 142 16.27 6.36 -26.27
N ASP A 143 16.93 7.47 -26.57
CA ASP A 143 17.17 8.56 -25.61
C ASP A 143 15.86 9.14 -25.08
N GLN A 144 14.89 9.38 -25.97
CA GLN A 144 13.58 9.87 -25.58
C GLN A 144 12.82 8.85 -24.72
N MET A 145 12.86 7.55 -25.07
CA MET A 145 12.25 6.47 -24.29
C MET A 145 12.88 6.34 -22.90
N ASN A 146 14.20 6.42 -22.82
CA ASN A 146 14.91 6.41 -21.54
C ASN A 146 14.46 7.59 -20.67
N SER A 147 14.39 8.79 -21.25
CA SER A 147 13.93 9.99 -20.54
C SER A 147 12.48 9.87 -20.04
N THR A 148 11.55 9.37 -20.86
CA THR A 148 10.14 9.21 -20.48
C THR A 148 9.97 8.17 -19.37
N GLN A 149 10.62 7.00 -19.49
CA GLN A 149 10.55 5.95 -18.48
C GLN A 149 11.22 6.36 -17.17
N SER A 150 12.40 6.99 -17.22
CA SER A 150 13.14 7.40 -16.02
C SER A 150 12.35 8.40 -15.17
N ASN A 151 11.71 9.40 -15.81
CA ASN A 151 10.87 10.38 -15.12
C ASN A 151 9.67 9.74 -14.41
N SER A 152 8.98 8.81 -15.09
CA SER A 152 7.84 8.07 -14.51
C SER A 152 8.29 7.18 -13.35
N GLN A 153 9.39 6.43 -13.52
CA GLN A 153 9.93 5.53 -12.51
C GLN A 153 10.33 6.28 -11.23
N LEU A 154 10.99 7.44 -11.36
CA LEU A 154 11.41 8.23 -10.20
C LEU A 154 10.22 8.63 -9.33
N ILE A 155 9.15 9.16 -9.94
CA ILE A 155 7.97 9.57 -9.18
C ILE A 155 7.22 8.37 -8.63
N PHE A 156 7.13 7.27 -9.38
CA PHE A 156 6.57 6.02 -8.88
C PHE A 156 7.31 5.53 -7.63
N VAL A 157 8.65 5.57 -7.61
CA VAL A 157 9.45 5.18 -6.43
C VAL A 157 9.17 6.10 -5.25
N ILE A 158 9.14 7.42 -5.46
CA ILE A 158 8.79 8.38 -4.39
C ILE A 158 7.39 8.10 -3.85
N GLN A 159 6.43 7.85 -4.73
CA GLN A 159 5.05 7.54 -4.39
C GLN A 159 4.95 6.23 -3.59
N PHE A 160 5.70 5.20 -3.98
CA PHE A 160 5.77 3.92 -3.26
C PHE A 160 6.36 4.08 -1.85
N LEU A 161 7.45 4.84 -1.71
CA LEU A 161 8.05 5.15 -0.40
C LEU A 161 7.09 5.94 0.49
N LEU A 162 6.35 6.90 -0.09
CA LEU A 162 5.35 7.67 0.63
C LEU A 162 4.19 6.79 1.14
N LEU A 163 3.74 5.83 0.32
CA LEU A 163 2.73 4.86 0.72
C LEU A 163 3.23 3.97 1.88
N PHE A 164 4.50 3.57 1.85
CA PHE A 164 5.11 2.83 2.95
C PHE A 164 5.16 3.67 4.24
N LEU A 165 5.55 4.95 4.15
CA LEU A 165 5.53 5.88 5.29
C LEU A 165 4.12 6.06 5.87
N LEU A 166 3.07 6.03 5.04
CA LEU A 166 1.67 6.11 5.47
C LEU A 166 1.24 4.93 6.35
N PHE A 167 1.92 3.77 6.32
CA PHE A 167 1.56 2.62 7.14
C PHE A 167 1.63 2.90 8.63
N PHE A 168 2.65 3.64 9.07
CA PHE A 168 2.86 3.93 10.49
C PHE A 168 1.74 4.78 11.11
N PRO A 169 1.39 5.96 10.56
CA PRO A 169 0.33 6.77 11.14
C PRO A 169 -1.06 6.14 10.92
N LEU A 170 -1.31 5.44 9.80
CA LEU A 170 -2.57 4.70 9.61
C LEU A 170 -2.70 3.56 10.63
N GLY A 171 -1.66 2.76 10.82
CA GLY A 171 -1.67 1.68 11.80
C GLY A 171 -1.86 2.20 13.23
N THR A 172 -1.19 3.30 13.58
CA THR A 172 -1.37 3.97 14.87
C THR A 172 -2.81 4.46 15.05
N PHE A 173 -3.37 5.08 14.01
CA PHE A 173 -4.76 5.54 14.01
C PHE A 173 -5.74 4.39 14.21
N PHE A 174 -5.60 3.29 13.45
CA PHE A 174 -6.45 2.12 13.59
C PHE A 174 -6.28 1.43 14.95
N HIS A 175 -5.05 1.34 15.46
CA HIS A 175 -4.79 0.81 16.79
C HIS A 175 -5.60 1.53 17.86
N ARG A 176 -5.45 2.85 17.88
CA ARG A 176 -6.14 3.71 18.84
C ARG A 176 -7.63 3.69 18.61
N ALA A 177 -8.10 3.73 17.38
CA ALA A 177 -9.52 3.69 17.09
C ALA A 177 -10.18 2.40 17.62
N ILE A 178 -9.53 1.24 17.48
CA ILE A 178 -10.04 -0.03 18.00
C ILE A 178 -9.93 -0.12 19.53
N ARG A 179 -8.90 0.47 20.15
CA ARG A 179 -8.84 0.56 21.62
C ARG A 179 -9.93 1.49 22.15
N ASN A 180 -10.11 2.65 21.53
CA ASN A 180 -11.06 3.66 21.94
C ASN A 180 -12.49 3.14 21.98
N ILE A 181 -12.93 2.30 21.04
CA ILE A 181 -14.31 1.76 21.09
C ILE A 181 -14.58 1.01 22.41
N LYS A 182 -13.61 0.26 22.94
CA LYS A 182 -13.75 -0.41 24.25
C LYS A 182 -13.86 0.60 25.40
N THR A 183 -13.01 1.63 25.38
CA THR A 183 -13.08 2.73 26.36
C THR A 183 -14.41 3.52 26.26
N LEU A 184 -15.07 3.48 25.09
CA LEU A 184 -16.41 4.03 24.86
C LEU A 184 -17.53 3.02 25.15
N ARG A 185 -17.27 2.07 26.06
CA ARG A 185 -18.22 1.07 26.59
C ARG A 185 -18.79 0.11 25.54
N TYR A 186 -18.15 -0.02 24.38
CA TYR A 186 -18.57 -0.97 23.37
C TYR A 186 -17.85 -2.32 23.56
N VAL A 187 -18.63 -3.38 23.70
CA VAL A 187 -18.12 -4.75 23.81
C VAL A 187 -17.75 -5.26 22.42
N SER A 188 -16.45 -5.18 22.09
CA SER A 188 -15.93 -5.69 20.83
C SER A 188 -15.32 -7.08 20.96
N ASN A 189 -15.51 -7.91 19.92
CA ASN A 189 -14.88 -9.23 19.80
C ASN A 189 -13.49 -9.20 19.16
N ILE A 190 -12.98 -8.02 18.79
CA ILE A 190 -11.65 -7.85 18.21
C ILE A 190 -10.69 -7.20 19.21
N SER A 191 -9.42 -7.58 19.14
CA SER A 191 -8.34 -6.85 19.81
C SER A 191 -7.62 -5.97 18.81
N ALA A 192 -7.16 -4.79 19.24
CA ALA A 192 -6.47 -3.84 18.38
C ALA A 192 -5.19 -4.44 17.79
N GLU A 193 -4.45 -5.17 18.62
CA GLU A 193 -3.14 -5.74 18.31
C GLU A 193 -3.28 -6.85 17.27
N LYS A 194 -4.22 -7.79 17.46
CA LYS A 194 -4.48 -8.83 16.46
C LYS A 194 -4.98 -8.24 15.15
N SER A 195 -5.82 -7.21 15.23
CA SER A 195 -6.41 -6.59 14.04
C SER A 195 -5.34 -5.94 13.15
N ILE A 196 -4.40 -5.21 13.75
CA ILE A 196 -3.29 -4.59 13.01
C ILE A 196 -2.36 -5.63 12.43
N VAL A 197 -1.99 -6.65 13.21
CA VAL A 197 -1.12 -7.73 12.71
C VAL A 197 -1.75 -8.37 11.47
N TRP A 198 -3.06 -8.63 11.50
CA TRP A 198 -3.75 -9.17 10.33
C TRP A 198 -3.83 -8.19 9.16
N ILE A 199 -4.05 -6.89 9.40
CA ILE A 199 -4.02 -5.87 8.33
C ILE A 199 -2.65 -5.81 7.68
N TYR A 200 -1.58 -5.67 8.46
CA TYR A 200 -0.21 -5.61 7.93
C TYR A 200 0.19 -6.89 7.24
N PHE A 201 -0.18 -8.04 7.77
CA PHE A 201 0.04 -9.31 7.10
C PHE A 201 -0.68 -9.37 5.75
N SER A 202 -1.93 -8.90 5.67
CA SER A 202 -2.65 -8.81 4.40
C SER A 202 -2.01 -7.84 3.40
N ILE A 203 -1.52 -6.68 3.88
CA ILE A 203 -0.79 -5.72 3.05
C ILE A 203 0.49 -6.35 2.49
N PHE A 204 1.26 -7.02 3.35
CA PHE A 204 2.48 -7.71 2.96
C PHE A 204 2.23 -8.79 1.91
N LEU A 205 1.21 -9.65 2.11
CA LEU A 205 0.80 -10.64 1.12
C LEU A 205 0.42 -9.97 -0.21
N TYR A 206 -0.37 -8.90 -0.17
CA TYR A 206 -0.77 -8.16 -1.36
C TYR A 206 0.44 -7.69 -2.18
N PHE A 207 1.43 -7.07 -1.54
CA PHE A 207 2.65 -6.65 -2.24
C PHE A 207 3.46 -7.82 -2.78
N ILE A 208 3.69 -8.87 -1.99
CA ILE A 208 4.43 -10.05 -2.47
C ILE A 208 3.81 -10.59 -3.76
N PHE A 209 2.50 -10.81 -3.77
CA PHE A 209 1.86 -11.41 -4.93
C PHE A 209 1.86 -10.47 -6.15
N ILE A 210 1.74 -9.15 -5.96
CA ILE A 210 1.92 -8.21 -7.08
C ILE A 210 3.30 -8.35 -7.72
N PHE A 211 4.37 -8.42 -6.91
CA PHE A 211 5.73 -8.45 -7.44
C PHE A 211 6.15 -9.82 -7.98
N VAL A 212 5.68 -10.92 -7.36
CA VAL A 212 6.14 -12.28 -7.69
C VAL A 212 5.20 -12.99 -8.69
N SER A 213 3.98 -12.49 -8.90
CA SER A 213 2.98 -13.15 -9.76
C SER A 213 3.48 -13.52 -11.17
N ARG A 214 4.18 -12.61 -11.87
CA ARG A 214 4.73 -12.88 -13.21
C ARG A 214 5.92 -13.83 -13.21
N TRP A 215 6.62 -13.97 -12.08
CA TRP A 215 7.65 -15.00 -11.93
C TRP A 215 7.06 -16.39 -11.71
N ILE A 216 5.85 -16.45 -11.15
CA ILE A 216 5.12 -17.71 -10.92
C ILE A 216 4.45 -18.20 -12.21
N SER A 217 3.88 -17.30 -13.00
CA SER A 217 3.16 -17.68 -14.22
C SER A 217 3.17 -16.59 -15.29
N SER A 218 3.25 -17.03 -16.55
CA SER A 218 3.00 -16.18 -17.73
C SER A 218 1.52 -16.07 -18.10
N ASN A 219 0.64 -16.93 -17.55
CA ASN A 219 -0.78 -16.92 -17.86
C ASN A 219 -1.52 -15.80 -17.13
N ASP A 220 -2.19 -14.92 -17.88
CA ASP A 220 -2.85 -13.72 -17.35
C ASP A 220 -3.95 -14.03 -16.32
N MET A 221 -4.72 -15.10 -16.50
CA MET A 221 -5.78 -15.47 -15.55
C MET A 221 -5.20 -15.96 -14.23
N VAL A 222 -4.06 -16.65 -14.28
CA VAL A 222 -3.35 -17.10 -13.08
C VAL A 222 -2.74 -15.89 -12.36
N VAL A 223 -2.06 -14.99 -13.08
CA VAL A 223 -1.48 -13.76 -12.53
C VAL A 223 -2.56 -12.89 -11.89
N PHE A 224 -3.69 -12.69 -12.58
CA PHE A 224 -4.83 -11.97 -12.05
C PHE A 224 -5.37 -12.63 -10.78
N GLY A 225 -5.56 -13.96 -10.77
CA GLY A 225 -6.00 -14.70 -9.59
C GLY A 225 -5.05 -14.55 -8.39
N LEU A 226 -3.73 -14.57 -8.65
CA LEU A 226 -2.70 -14.37 -7.63
C LEU A 226 -2.72 -12.96 -7.02
N ILE A 227 -3.12 -11.93 -7.78
CA ILE A 227 -3.27 -10.55 -7.27
C ILE A 227 -4.64 -10.35 -6.59
N PHE A 228 -5.68 -10.92 -7.17
CA PHE A 228 -7.06 -10.74 -6.75
C PHE A 228 -7.34 -11.35 -5.37
N LEU A 229 -6.83 -12.55 -5.09
CA LEU A 229 -7.08 -13.25 -3.83
C LEU A 229 -6.49 -12.52 -2.60
N PRO A 230 -5.22 -12.07 -2.60
CA PRO A 230 -4.68 -11.20 -1.55
C PRO A 230 -5.43 -9.88 -1.42
N THR A 231 -5.88 -9.30 -2.53
CA THR A 231 -6.68 -8.06 -2.53
C THR A 231 -8.01 -8.25 -1.81
N LEU A 232 -8.72 -9.36 -2.07
CA LEU A 232 -9.92 -9.74 -1.33
C LEU A 232 -9.64 -9.92 0.16
N PHE A 233 -8.55 -10.62 0.49
CA PHE A 233 -8.17 -10.86 1.88
C PHE A 233 -7.88 -9.55 2.63
N LEU A 234 -7.12 -8.64 2.03
CA LEU A 234 -6.86 -7.30 2.56
C LEU A 234 -8.15 -6.51 2.78
N SER A 235 -9.01 -6.48 1.76
CA SER A 235 -10.28 -5.75 1.81
C SER A 235 -11.21 -6.29 2.89
N PHE A 236 -11.25 -7.61 3.07
CA PHE A 236 -11.99 -8.24 4.16
C PHE A 236 -11.46 -7.85 5.54
N ARG A 237 -10.13 -7.80 5.73
CA ARG A 237 -9.54 -7.37 7.02
C ARG A 237 -9.85 -5.92 7.35
N ILE A 238 -9.69 -5.03 6.38
CA ILE A 238 -10.03 -3.61 6.52
C ILE A 238 -11.52 -3.45 6.86
N TYR A 239 -12.39 -4.10 6.08
CA TYR A 239 -13.83 -4.08 6.31
C TYR A 239 -14.23 -4.50 7.73
N LYS A 240 -13.68 -5.64 8.20
CA LYS A 240 -13.98 -6.17 9.53
C LYS A 240 -13.62 -5.18 10.64
N VAL A 241 -12.48 -4.52 10.51
CA VAL A 241 -12.01 -3.52 11.48
C VAL A 241 -12.89 -2.28 11.47
N PHE A 242 -13.18 -1.73 10.29
CA PHE A 242 -14.04 -0.56 10.19
C PHE A 242 -15.45 -0.83 10.70
N LYS A 243 -16.00 -2.02 10.50
CA LYS A 243 -17.30 -2.40 11.06
C LYS A 243 -17.34 -2.22 12.57
N GLU A 244 -16.34 -2.73 13.28
CA GLU A 244 -16.26 -2.64 14.75
C GLU A 244 -16.01 -1.20 15.20
N ILE A 245 -15.14 -0.47 14.50
CA ILE A 245 -14.90 0.96 14.79
C ILE A 245 -16.20 1.76 14.68
N TYR A 246 -16.95 1.60 13.58
CA TYR A 246 -18.20 2.32 13.39
C TYR A 246 -19.25 1.96 14.43
N LEU A 247 -19.47 0.66 14.67
CA LEU A 247 -20.43 0.19 15.68
C LEU A 247 -20.11 0.75 17.07
N GLY A 248 -18.84 0.75 17.46
CA GLY A 248 -18.41 1.26 18.76
C GLY A 248 -18.36 2.78 18.88
N SER A 249 -18.25 3.50 17.76
CA SER A 249 -18.15 4.97 17.74
C SER A 249 -19.51 5.67 17.58
N PHE A 250 -20.55 4.97 17.15
CA PHE A 250 -21.89 5.53 17.04
C PHE A 250 -22.59 5.62 18.41
N LEU A 251 -23.41 6.66 18.57
CA LEU A 251 -24.23 6.96 19.76
C LEU A 251 -25.56 6.21 19.79
N LYS A 252 -26.04 5.70 18.65
CA LYS A 252 -27.32 5.00 18.54
C LYS A 252 -27.08 3.51 18.40
N ASP A 253 -27.83 2.71 19.14
CA ASP A 253 -27.88 1.28 18.94
C ASP A 253 -28.37 0.98 17.52
N PHE A 254 -27.52 0.33 16.72
CA PHE A 254 -27.93 -0.16 15.42
C PHE A 254 -28.96 -1.28 15.62
N LYS A 255 -30.18 -1.07 15.13
CA LYS A 255 -31.11 -2.19 14.91
C LYS A 255 -30.38 -3.23 14.06
N LYS A 256 -30.51 -4.52 14.38
CA LYS A 256 -29.94 -5.66 13.65
C LYS A 256 -30.38 -5.65 12.17
N GLY A 257 -29.76 -4.79 11.36
CA GLY A 257 -29.89 -4.73 9.92
C GLY A 257 -28.70 -5.40 9.25
N THR A 258 -28.79 -5.56 7.92
CA THR A 258 -27.70 -6.11 7.10
C THR A 258 -26.40 -5.34 7.34
N THR A 259 -25.29 -6.07 7.42
CA THR A 259 -23.95 -5.60 7.78
C THR A 259 -23.45 -4.38 6.99
N TRP A 260 -23.91 -4.20 5.75
CA TRP A 260 -23.53 -3.08 4.88
C TRP A 260 -24.31 -1.79 5.13
N SER A 261 -25.52 -1.89 5.71
CA SER A 261 -26.40 -0.74 5.98
C SER A 261 -25.88 0.15 7.12
N ILE A 262 -25.00 -0.39 7.97
CA ILE A 262 -24.36 0.32 9.09
C ILE A 262 -23.49 1.47 8.58
N PHE A 263 -22.91 1.33 7.40
CA PHE A 263 -21.95 2.28 6.88
C PHE A 263 -22.61 3.47 6.16
N PRO A 264 -22.13 4.70 6.38
CA PRO A 264 -22.55 5.85 5.59
C PRO A 264 -22.11 5.68 4.14
N ASN A 265 -22.81 6.35 3.21
CA ASN A 265 -22.47 6.29 1.78
C ASN A 265 -21.02 6.70 1.50
N LYS A 266 -20.46 7.62 2.29
CA LYS A 266 -19.05 8.03 2.20
C LYS A 266 -18.09 6.85 2.40
N PHE A 267 -18.31 6.02 3.42
CA PHE A 267 -17.52 4.80 3.63
C PHE A 267 -17.67 3.83 2.47
N LYS A 268 -18.89 3.60 1.99
CA LYS A 268 -19.15 2.67 0.89
C LYS A 268 -18.39 3.07 -0.37
N ILE A 269 -18.45 4.37 -0.72
CA ILE A 269 -17.71 4.93 -1.85
C ILE A 269 -16.21 4.76 -1.63
N TRP A 270 -15.68 5.17 -0.49
CA TRP A 270 -14.25 4.99 -0.17
C TRP A 270 -13.81 3.54 -0.27
N PHE A 271 -14.58 2.60 0.26
CA PHE A 271 -14.22 1.18 0.27
C PHE A 271 -14.20 0.57 -1.14
N VAL A 272 -15.16 0.96 -2.00
CA VAL A 272 -15.16 0.54 -3.42
C VAL A 272 -13.96 1.11 -4.15
N ILE A 273 -13.65 2.41 -3.96
CA ILE A 273 -12.49 3.05 -4.58
C ILE A 273 -11.17 2.43 -4.06
N LEU A 274 -11.09 2.10 -2.78
CA LEU A 274 -9.94 1.38 -2.20
C LEU A 274 -9.76 0.03 -2.88
N PHE A 275 -10.82 -0.77 -2.95
CA PHE A 275 -10.78 -2.09 -3.59
C PHE A 275 -10.33 -1.99 -5.05
N PHE A 276 -10.92 -1.06 -5.80
CA PHE A 276 -10.58 -0.84 -7.20
C PHE A 276 -9.12 -0.37 -7.35
N SER A 277 -8.64 0.55 -6.52
CA SER A 277 -7.25 1.02 -6.54
C SER A 277 -6.25 -0.10 -6.24
N CYS A 278 -6.60 -1.06 -5.37
CA CYS A 278 -5.75 -2.22 -5.12
C CYS A 278 -5.58 -3.11 -6.37
N LEU A 279 -6.62 -3.24 -7.20
CA LEU A 279 -6.54 -3.98 -8.47
C LEU A 279 -6.00 -3.13 -9.62
N TYR A 280 -6.23 -1.82 -9.58
CA TYR A 280 -5.98 -0.89 -10.67
C TYR A 280 -5.06 0.24 -10.21
N ASN A 281 -3.77 -0.06 -10.16
CA ASN A 281 -2.67 0.85 -9.82
C ASN A 281 -1.50 0.63 -10.80
N PRO A 282 -0.50 1.54 -10.84
CA PRO A 282 0.61 1.45 -11.77
C PRO A 282 1.34 0.10 -11.72
N SER A 283 1.59 -0.45 -10.52
CA SER A 283 2.25 -1.75 -10.38
C SER A 283 1.45 -2.84 -11.08
N THR A 284 0.16 -2.99 -10.76
CA THR A 284 -0.69 -4.01 -11.39
C THR A 284 -0.79 -3.79 -12.89
N ILE A 285 -0.87 -2.54 -13.35
CA ILE A 285 -0.96 -2.21 -14.78
C ILE A 285 0.28 -2.66 -15.54
N THR A 286 1.47 -2.35 -15.02
CA THR A 286 2.72 -2.80 -15.64
C THR A 286 2.78 -4.33 -15.73
N ARG A 287 2.29 -5.07 -14.73
CA ARG A 287 2.38 -6.55 -14.76
C ARG A 287 1.34 -7.16 -15.69
N LEU A 288 0.12 -6.66 -15.70
CA LEU A 288 -0.97 -7.27 -16.47
C LEU A 288 -1.01 -6.79 -17.92
N TRP A 289 -0.78 -5.51 -18.17
CA TRP A 289 -0.84 -4.91 -19.51
C TRP A 289 0.54 -4.58 -20.06
N GLY A 290 1.39 -3.89 -19.29
CA GLY A 290 2.69 -3.42 -19.80
C GLY A 290 3.69 -4.54 -20.14
N TYR A 291 3.70 -5.64 -19.37
CA TYR A 291 4.62 -6.76 -19.58
C TYR A 291 4.42 -7.48 -20.93
N LYS A 292 3.21 -7.40 -21.49
CA LYS A 292 2.85 -8.10 -22.72
C LYS A 292 2.85 -7.17 -23.94
N SER A 293 3.16 -5.89 -23.78
CA SER A 293 3.17 -4.98 -24.92
C SER A 293 4.23 -5.43 -25.93
N GLU A 294 3.79 -5.97 -27.05
CA GLU A 294 4.68 -6.44 -28.13
C GLU A 294 5.03 -5.29 -29.08
N ASN A 295 4.13 -4.31 -29.20
CA ASN A 295 4.25 -3.15 -30.07
C ASN A 295 3.92 -1.85 -29.34
N LEU A 296 4.22 -0.73 -29.99
CA LEU A 296 4.06 0.62 -29.44
C LEU A 296 2.58 0.98 -29.21
N SER A 297 1.64 0.45 -30.00
CA SER A 297 0.20 0.69 -29.81
C SER A 297 -0.33 0.04 -28.53
N GLU A 298 0.09 -1.18 -28.22
CA GLU A 298 -0.26 -1.86 -26.96
C GLU A 298 0.41 -1.18 -25.77
N PHE A 299 1.63 -0.69 -25.94
CA PHE A 299 2.33 0.07 -24.91
C PHE A 299 1.65 1.43 -24.63
N LEU A 300 1.13 2.07 -25.68
CA LEU A 300 0.30 3.27 -25.56
C LEU A 300 -0.97 3.00 -24.76
N GLU A 301 -1.65 1.87 -24.99
CA GLU A 301 -2.82 1.47 -24.21
C GLU A 301 -2.47 1.27 -22.72
N ALA A 302 -1.36 0.58 -22.42
CA ALA A 302 -0.88 0.42 -21.05
C ALA A 302 -0.58 1.78 -20.40
N THR A 303 0.07 2.69 -21.12
CA THR A 303 0.35 4.07 -20.68
C THR A 303 -0.94 4.83 -20.35
N ARG A 304 -1.99 4.66 -21.17
CA ARG A 304 -3.31 5.27 -20.91
C ARG A 304 -3.93 4.78 -19.61
N LEU A 305 -3.84 3.48 -19.35
CA LEU A 305 -4.31 2.91 -18.09
C LEU A 305 -3.52 3.48 -16.89
N MET A 306 -2.21 3.72 -17.03
CA MET A 306 -1.38 4.23 -15.94
C MET A 306 -1.83 5.60 -15.42
N TYR A 307 -2.12 6.57 -16.30
CA TYR A 307 -2.59 7.87 -15.81
C TYR A 307 -4.02 7.83 -15.25
N ILE A 308 -4.90 6.97 -15.77
CA ILE A 308 -6.25 6.76 -15.20
C ILE A 308 -6.13 6.19 -13.78
N SER A 309 -5.19 5.26 -13.57
CA SER A 309 -4.91 4.71 -12.24
C SER A 309 -4.37 5.76 -11.27
N SER A 310 -3.59 6.73 -11.78
CA SER A 310 -3.06 7.84 -11.00
C SER A 310 -4.18 8.75 -10.50
N ILE A 311 -5.18 9.06 -11.34
CA ILE A 311 -6.39 9.79 -10.91
C ILE A 311 -7.14 9.01 -9.83
N THR A 312 -7.34 7.71 -10.04
CA THR A 312 -8.06 6.84 -9.09
C THR A 312 -7.38 6.83 -7.72
N LEU A 313 -6.05 6.69 -7.69
CA LEU A 313 -5.25 6.77 -6.46
C LEU A 313 -5.33 8.17 -5.82
N GLY A 314 -5.35 9.23 -6.61
CA GLY A 314 -5.56 10.59 -6.12
C GLY A 314 -6.92 10.75 -5.41
N ILE A 315 -7.99 10.25 -6.02
CA ILE A 315 -9.33 10.23 -5.40
C ILE A 315 -9.31 9.42 -4.10
N LEU A 316 -8.65 8.26 -4.09
CA LEU A 316 -8.51 7.44 -2.88
C LEU A 316 -7.82 8.22 -1.74
N CYS A 317 -6.78 9.00 -2.04
CA CYS A 317 -6.09 9.81 -1.03
C CYS A 317 -7.05 10.79 -0.35
N ILE A 318 -7.83 11.54 -1.12
CA ILE A 318 -8.80 12.51 -0.58
C ILE A 318 -9.91 11.81 0.21
N LEU A 319 -10.47 10.73 -0.33
CA LEU A 319 -11.49 9.96 0.37
C LEU A 319 -10.95 9.35 1.67
N THR A 320 -9.69 8.93 1.70
CA THR A 320 -9.05 8.39 2.92
C THR A 320 -8.95 9.47 4.01
N ILE A 321 -8.58 10.71 3.66
CA ILE A 321 -8.58 11.83 4.60
C ILE A 321 -9.97 12.02 5.19
N LEU A 322 -11.00 12.11 4.34
CA LEU A 322 -12.39 12.29 4.77
C LEU A 322 -12.84 11.18 5.72
N MET A 323 -12.47 9.93 5.43
CA MET A 323 -12.80 8.77 6.24
C MET A 323 -12.16 8.79 7.63
N VAL A 324 -10.87 9.09 7.70
CA VAL A 324 -10.13 9.16 8.98
C VAL A 324 -10.64 10.33 9.83
N VAL A 325 -10.96 11.47 9.21
CA VAL A 325 -11.61 12.61 9.88
C VAL A 325 -12.97 12.22 10.45
N GLU A 326 -13.78 11.47 9.69
CA GLU A 326 -15.10 11.05 10.13
C GLU A 326 -15.03 10.13 11.35
N VAL A 327 -14.17 9.11 11.31
CA VAL A 327 -13.95 8.20 12.45
C VAL A 327 -13.47 8.97 13.67
N TYR A 328 -12.49 9.87 13.49
CA TYR A 328 -12.00 10.73 14.57
C TYR A 328 -13.13 11.54 15.22
N LYS A 329 -13.96 12.23 14.41
CA LYS A 329 -15.08 13.03 14.91
C LYS A 329 -16.11 12.19 15.66
N LEU A 330 -16.45 11.01 15.15
CA LEU A 330 -17.43 10.14 15.80
C LEU A 330 -16.96 9.72 17.20
N GLN A 331 -15.69 9.34 17.33
CA GLN A 331 -15.12 8.92 18.62
C GLN A 331 -15.02 10.08 19.61
N GLU A 332 -14.56 11.25 19.18
CA GLU A 332 -14.47 12.43 20.05
C GLU A 332 -15.85 12.90 20.52
N ILE A 333 -16.84 12.97 19.62
CA ILE A 333 -18.21 13.37 19.99
C ILE A 333 -18.81 12.40 21.00
N LYS A 334 -18.60 11.08 20.83
CA LYS A 334 -19.08 10.08 21.77
C LYS A 334 -18.38 10.21 23.12
N ASN A 335 -17.06 10.38 23.13
CA ASN A 335 -16.30 10.61 24.35
C ASN A 335 -16.79 11.85 25.13
N ILE A 336 -17.02 12.97 24.45
CA ILE A 336 -17.53 14.20 25.08
C ILE A 336 -18.92 14.02 25.69
N LYS A 337 -19.79 13.21 25.06
CA LYS A 337 -21.19 13.03 25.50
C LYS A 337 -21.37 11.96 26.57
N GLU A 338 -20.69 10.83 26.44
CA GLU A 338 -20.91 9.64 27.29
C GLU A 338 -19.76 9.40 28.29
N GLY A 339 -18.61 10.06 28.08
CA GLY A 339 -17.37 9.80 28.80
C GLY A 339 -16.70 8.48 28.38
N SER A 340 -15.43 8.34 28.75
CA SER A 340 -14.67 7.10 28.58
C SER A 340 -14.46 6.37 29.90
N ILE A 341 -14.27 5.06 29.82
CA ILE A 341 -13.81 4.23 30.94
C ILE A 341 -12.36 3.80 30.75
N GLU A 342 -11.69 3.50 31.86
CA GLU A 342 -10.41 2.81 31.85
C GLU A 342 -10.65 1.31 31.61
N ILE A 343 -9.85 0.69 30.74
CA ILE A 343 -9.93 -0.73 30.41
C ILE A 343 -8.68 -1.44 30.92
N ASP A 344 -8.87 -2.53 31.65
CA ASP A 344 -7.80 -3.46 32.02
C ASP A 344 -7.72 -4.63 31.02
N PRO A 345 -6.63 -4.75 30.24
CA PRO A 345 -6.45 -5.84 29.28
C PRO A 345 -6.47 -7.25 29.89
N LEU A 346 -6.29 -7.38 31.21
CA LEU A 346 -6.25 -8.67 31.92
C LEU A 346 -7.63 -9.12 32.43
N GLU A 347 -8.58 -8.19 32.55
CA GLU A 347 -9.94 -8.46 33.05
C GLU A 347 -10.98 -8.62 31.91
N ASP A 348 -10.67 -8.08 30.73
CA ASP A 348 -11.35 -8.29 29.44
C ASP A 348 -11.16 -9.71 28.86
#